data_AF-A0A7S2HLU3-F1
#
_entry.id   AF-A0A7S2HLU3-F1
#
_cell.length_a   1.000
_cell.length_b   1.000
_cell.length_c   1.000
_cell.angle_alpha   90.00
_cell.angle_beta   90.00
_cell.angle_gamma   90.00
#
_symmetry.space_group_name_H-M   'P 1'
#
loop_
_entity.id
_entity.type
_entity.pdbx_description
1 polymer ?
#
loop_
_entity_poly.entity_id
_entity_poly.type
_entity_poly.pdbx_seq_one_letter_code
_entity_poly.pdbx_strand_id
1 'polypeptide(L)'
;MGLADKGCLYTHFLITELRAFILLYVAYRSFVSHSILYDVMHSELLTTDFESSHRNTTTGLLDLGDYMDCAREEVEMAIVDPNAAERLKCIPLRSDIHMINYSLNVTAAAMCVVAMITLVLLLCCSGVQSMGHGKYIMFTYQLKKSSAYRAMALLQCLAVTLVVARKVYGLYFEFMAGKRHKVIEYAEDYGSEMLILIYSCVSLFQSREITFDVFRPDFQDLHFKRGFGAVFSERNVDFCLALEIALYRAGNQDDKDLSDMMPEGVSLEELMYICRPKSAGSAEYDDDNDDEEDPKKARMISAPASNSASDSEDDRGGCHC
;
A
#
# COMPACT_ATOMS: atom_id res chain seq x y z
N MET A 1 -13.63 -14.33 25.79
CA MET A 1 -12.63 -14.31 24.70
C MET A 1 -11.27 -14.02 25.31
N GLY A 2 -10.24 -14.80 24.97
CA GLY A 2 -8.93 -14.66 25.58
C GLY A 2 -8.17 -13.44 25.06
N LEU A 3 -7.23 -12.93 25.85
CA LEU A 3 -6.25 -11.93 25.39
C LEU A 3 -5.43 -12.48 24.21
N ALA A 4 -5.20 -13.80 24.18
CA ALA A 4 -4.48 -14.53 23.14
C ALA A 4 -5.17 -14.43 21.77
N ASP A 5 -6.49 -14.57 21.70
CA ASP A 5 -7.25 -14.52 20.44
C ASP A 5 -7.12 -13.15 19.77
N LYS A 6 -7.19 -12.08 20.58
CA LYS A 6 -6.95 -10.69 20.10
C LYS A 6 -5.51 -10.50 19.64
N GLY A 7 -4.55 -11.03 20.38
CA GLY A 7 -3.14 -11.00 20.00
C GLY A 7 -2.90 -11.63 18.63
N CYS A 8 -3.46 -12.82 18.40
CA CYS A 8 -3.39 -13.51 17.10
C CYS A 8 -4.05 -12.69 15.98
N LEU A 9 -5.23 -12.13 16.23
CA LEU A 9 -5.95 -11.29 15.26
C LEU A 9 -5.12 -10.08 14.81
N TYR A 10 -4.59 -9.29 15.76
CA TYR A 10 -3.79 -8.11 15.43
C TYR A 10 -2.47 -8.48 14.77
N THR A 11 -1.83 -9.55 15.22
CA THR A 11 -0.57 -10.04 14.63
C THR A 11 -0.79 -10.48 13.19
N HIS A 12 -1.83 -11.28 12.92
CA HIS A 12 -2.18 -11.69 11.57
C HIS A 12 -2.51 -10.49 10.70
N PHE A 13 -3.31 -9.54 11.21
CA PHE A 13 -3.65 -8.36 10.43
C PHE A 13 -2.41 -7.52 10.05
N LEU A 14 -1.52 -7.24 11.01
CA LEU A 14 -0.30 -6.46 10.77
C LEU A 14 0.68 -7.17 9.84
N ILE A 15 0.95 -8.46 10.08
CA ILE A 15 2.03 -9.18 9.39
C ILE A 15 1.58 -9.76 8.05
N THR A 16 0.32 -10.20 7.97
CA THR A 16 -0.18 -10.98 6.83
C THR A 16 -1.07 -10.14 5.93
N GLU A 17 -2.06 -9.43 6.47
CA GLU A 17 -2.97 -8.60 5.66
C GLU A 17 -2.33 -7.28 5.22
N LEU A 18 -1.54 -6.65 6.09
CA LEU A 18 -0.83 -5.40 5.80
C LEU A 18 0.60 -5.60 5.27
N ARG A 19 0.97 -6.85 4.94
CA ARG A 19 2.29 -7.23 4.43
C ARG A 19 2.77 -6.37 3.26
N ALA A 20 1.86 -6.00 2.35
CA ALA A 20 2.20 -5.24 1.15
C ALA A 20 2.76 -3.85 1.49
N PHE A 21 2.22 -3.17 2.52
CA PHE A 21 2.75 -1.88 2.99
C PHE A 21 4.15 -2.02 3.58
N ILE A 22 4.37 -3.06 4.40
CA ILE A 22 5.68 -3.34 5.02
C ILE A 22 6.71 -3.64 3.94
N LEU A 23 6.37 -4.55 3.01
CA LEU A 23 7.26 -4.92 1.91
C LEU A 23 7.57 -3.73 1.00
N LEU A 24 6.58 -2.86 0.75
CA LEU A 24 6.80 -1.67 -0.06
C LEU A 24 7.81 -0.73 0.60
N TYR A 25 7.69 -0.49 1.91
CA TYR A 25 8.66 0.34 2.64
C TYR A 25 10.06 -0.30 2.66
N VAL A 26 10.17 -1.61 2.86
CA VAL A 26 11.45 -2.32 2.81
C VAL A 26 12.09 -2.21 1.42
N ALA A 27 11.32 -2.44 0.36
CA ALA A 27 11.79 -2.28 -1.01
C ALA A 27 12.21 -0.83 -1.31
N TYR A 28 11.43 0.15 -0.83
CA TYR A 28 11.74 1.57 -0.96
C TYR A 28 13.07 1.91 -0.28
N ARG A 29 13.25 1.47 0.97
CA ARG A 29 14.48 1.71 1.73
C ARG A 29 15.70 1.11 1.02
N SER A 30 15.58 -0.13 0.55
CA SER A 30 16.62 -0.82 -0.22
C SER A 30 16.98 -0.02 -1.47
N PHE A 31 15.97 0.39 -2.25
CA PHE A 31 16.17 1.15 -3.48
C PHE A 31 16.84 2.50 -3.24
N VAL A 32 16.45 3.23 -2.19
CA VAL A 32 17.10 4.50 -1.81
C VAL A 32 18.56 4.27 -1.42
N SER A 33 18.83 3.26 -0.59
CA SER A 33 20.20 2.90 -0.19
C SER A 33 21.07 2.61 -1.41
N HIS A 34 20.63 1.72 -2.29
CA HIS A 34 21.40 1.37 -3.48
C HIS A 34 21.51 2.50 -4.50
N SER A 35 20.51 3.36 -4.60
CA SER A 35 20.61 4.57 -5.44
C SER A 35 21.69 5.52 -4.93
N ILE A 36 21.79 5.72 -3.61
CA ILE A 36 22.86 6.54 -2.99
C ILE A 36 24.21 5.88 -3.20
N LEU A 37 24.32 4.57 -2.94
CA LEU A 37 25.56 3.83 -3.11
C LEU A 37 26.07 3.98 -4.54
N TYR A 38 25.19 3.78 -5.54
CA TYR A 38 25.53 4.01 -6.93
C TYR A 38 26.02 5.43 -7.19
N ASP A 39 25.26 6.44 -6.73
CA ASP A 39 25.59 7.86 -6.96
C ASP A 39 26.95 8.23 -6.34
N VAL A 40 27.27 7.67 -5.17
CA VAL A 40 28.55 7.84 -4.48
C VAL A 40 29.68 7.15 -5.23
N MET A 41 29.52 5.87 -5.58
CA MET A 41 30.56 5.08 -6.25
C MET A 41 30.90 5.62 -7.64
N HIS A 42 29.95 6.32 -8.27
CA HIS A 42 30.11 6.94 -9.58
C HIS A 42 30.30 8.46 -9.52
N SER A 43 30.47 9.02 -8.31
CA SER A 43 30.68 10.44 -8.05
C SER A 43 32.07 10.88 -8.47
N GLU A 44 32.18 12.09 -8.99
CA GLU A 44 33.49 12.74 -9.25
C GLU A 44 34.26 13.06 -7.94
N LEU A 45 33.58 13.01 -6.79
CA LEU A 45 34.19 13.18 -5.47
C LEU A 45 34.96 11.94 -5.01
N LEU A 46 34.61 10.75 -5.52
CA LEU A 46 35.29 9.51 -5.19
C LEU A 46 36.50 9.33 -6.13
N THR A 47 37.59 10.04 -5.82
CA THR A 47 38.85 9.92 -6.59
C THR A 47 39.66 8.72 -6.12
N THR A 48 40.58 8.23 -6.96
CA THR A 48 41.55 7.19 -6.57
C THR A 48 42.39 7.60 -5.38
N ASP A 49 42.69 8.90 -5.27
CA ASP A 49 43.44 9.46 -4.15
C ASP A 49 42.60 9.47 -2.86
N PHE A 50 41.29 9.76 -2.98
CA PHE A 50 40.37 9.66 -1.84
C PHE A 50 40.27 8.22 -1.35
N GLU A 51 39.99 7.27 -2.25
CA GLU A 51 39.88 5.85 -1.94
C GLU A 51 41.20 5.32 -1.34
N SER A 52 42.33 5.56 -1.98
CA SER A 52 43.63 5.13 -1.48
C SER A 52 44.00 5.79 -0.15
N SER A 53 43.66 7.06 0.08
CA SER A 53 43.97 7.75 1.34
C SER A 53 43.12 7.23 2.50
N HIS A 54 41.86 6.84 2.25
CA HIS A 54 40.96 6.33 3.29
C HIS A 54 41.19 4.83 3.55
N ARG A 55 41.53 4.07 2.51
CA ARG A 55 41.92 2.65 2.61
C ARG A 55 43.26 2.46 3.33
N ASN A 56 44.18 3.42 3.21
CA ASN A 56 45.50 3.43 3.87
C ASN A 56 45.52 4.30 5.16
N THR A 57 44.43 4.35 5.92
CA THR A 57 44.36 5.16 7.15
C THR A 57 45.19 4.59 8.31
N THR A 58 45.43 5.42 9.32
CA THR A 58 46.27 5.16 10.51
C THR A 58 45.85 3.94 11.36
N THR A 59 44.68 3.36 11.10
CA THR A 59 44.12 2.19 11.79
C THR A 59 44.44 0.85 11.11
N GLY A 60 45.02 0.85 9.91
CA GLY A 60 45.39 -0.36 9.16
C GLY A 60 44.96 -0.29 7.69
N LEU A 61 45.58 -1.09 6.82
CA LEU A 61 45.13 -1.27 5.43
C LEU A 61 43.79 -2.00 5.44
N LEU A 62 42.72 -1.32 5.04
CA LEU A 62 41.46 -1.98 4.70
C LEU A 62 41.65 -2.71 3.36
N ASP A 63 41.15 -3.93 3.25
CA ASP A 63 41.03 -4.54 1.94
C ASP A 63 39.83 -3.93 1.18
N LEU A 64 39.68 -4.28 -0.10
CA LEU A 64 38.59 -3.74 -0.92
C LEU A 64 37.21 -4.22 -0.42
N GLY A 65 37.13 -5.43 0.13
CA GLY A 65 35.89 -5.97 0.69
C GLY A 65 35.43 -5.18 1.91
N ASP A 66 36.34 -4.99 2.88
CA ASP A 66 36.10 -4.22 4.10
C ASP A 66 35.72 -2.77 3.79
N TYR A 67 36.36 -2.16 2.78
CA TYR A 67 36.00 -0.81 2.33
C TYR A 67 34.58 -0.74 1.76
N MET A 68 34.19 -1.72 0.92
CA MET A 68 32.85 -1.77 0.35
C MET A 68 31.78 -2.04 1.41
N ASP A 69 32.07 -2.86 2.42
CA ASP A 69 31.16 -3.09 3.54
C ASP A 69 31.01 -1.83 4.41
N CYS A 70 32.12 -1.14 4.69
CA CYS A 70 32.07 0.17 5.35
C CYS A 70 31.22 1.19 4.56
N ALA A 71 31.38 1.25 3.23
CA ALA A 71 30.59 2.13 2.38
C ALA A 71 29.09 1.81 2.43
N ARG A 72 28.72 0.52 2.42
CA ARG A 72 27.31 0.10 2.57
C ARG A 72 26.74 0.49 3.92
N GLU A 73 27.45 0.23 5.01
CA GLU A 73 27.03 0.63 6.36
C GLU A 73 26.84 2.14 6.48
N GLU A 74 27.74 2.92 5.90
CA GLU A 74 27.66 4.38 5.89
C GLU A 74 26.49 4.93 5.07
N VAL A 75 26.18 4.30 3.93
CA VAL A 75 24.96 4.63 3.17
C VAL A 75 23.70 4.30 3.97
N GLU A 76 23.66 3.15 4.64
CA GLU A 76 22.55 2.79 5.51
C GLU A 76 22.39 3.75 6.69
N MET A 77 23.49 4.26 7.26
CA MET A 77 23.47 5.26 8.30
C MET A 77 22.94 6.61 7.76
N ALA A 78 23.35 6.99 6.54
CA ALA A 78 22.93 8.24 5.90
C ALA A 78 21.42 8.33 5.68
N ILE A 79 20.74 7.21 5.43
CA ILE A 79 19.27 7.23 5.26
C ILE A 79 18.50 7.32 6.59
N VAL A 80 19.13 7.14 7.75
CA VAL A 80 18.47 7.13 9.08
C VAL A 80 18.96 8.18 10.07
N ASP A 81 20.19 8.69 9.95
CA ASP A 81 20.77 9.68 10.85
C ASP A 81 20.91 11.04 10.14
N PRO A 82 20.22 12.10 10.59
CA PRO A 82 20.35 13.44 9.98
C PRO A 82 21.78 13.99 10.07
N ASN A 83 22.58 13.55 11.05
CA ASN A 83 23.95 14.01 11.25
C ASN A 83 25.00 13.05 10.65
N ALA A 84 24.58 12.07 9.85
CA ALA A 84 25.49 11.05 9.31
C ALA A 84 26.67 11.68 8.55
N ALA A 85 26.41 12.74 7.77
CA ALA A 85 27.40 13.41 6.93
C ALA A 85 28.68 13.87 7.68
N GLU A 86 28.60 14.14 8.98
CA GLU A 86 29.76 14.52 9.81
C GLU A 86 30.62 13.32 10.26
N ARG A 87 30.08 12.09 10.12
CA ARG A 87 30.66 10.85 10.66
C ARG A 87 31.12 9.88 9.57
N LEU A 88 30.77 10.12 8.31
CA LEU A 88 31.15 9.27 7.18
C LEU A 88 32.66 9.37 6.93
N LYS A 89 33.28 8.23 6.70
CA LYS A 89 34.72 8.04 6.49
C LYS A 89 35.01 7.34 5.18
N CYS A 90 34.16 6.41 4.78
CA CYS A 90 34.34 5.58 3.59
C CYS A 90 33.72 6.21 2.34
N ILE A 91 32.68 7.04 2.48
CA ILE A 91 32.01 7.67 1.33
C ILE A 91 32.00 9.21 1.36
N PRO A 92 32.27 9.87 0.22
CA PRO A 92 32.08 11.31 0.10
C PRO A 92 30.61 11.63 -0.24
N LEU A 93 29.76 11.77 0.78
CA LEU A 93 28.36 12.13 0.60
C LEU A 93 28.15 13.65 0.74
N ARG A 94 27.55 14.27 -0.28
CA ARG A 94 27.17 15.69 -0.19
C ARG A 94 25.98 15.89 0.77
N SER A 95 26.06 16.92 1.60
CA SER A 95 25.04 17.24 2.61
C SER A 95 23.65 17.48 2.02
N ASP A 96 23.55 18.09 0.84
CA ASP A 96 22.27 18.32 0.16
C ASP A 96 21.61 17.01 -0.30
N ILE A 97 22.40 16.09 -0.89
CA ILE A 97 21.91 14.78 -1.32
C ILE A 97 21.49 13.94 -0.12
N HIS A 98 22.32 13.93 0.94
CA HIS A 98 22.04 13.28 2.22
C HIS A 98 20.68 13.72 2.80
N MET A 99 20.50 15.03 3.01
CA MET A 99 19.29 15.55 3.65
C MET A 99 18.01 15.25 2.87
N ILE A 100 18.07 15.29 1.52
CA ILE A 100 16.89 14.95 0.71
C ILE A 100 16.54 13.47 0.86
N ASN A 101 17.53 12.57 0.76
CA ASN A 101 17.27 11.13 0.86
C ASN A 101 16.83 10.71 2.27
N TYR A 102 17.46 11.27 3.32
CA TYR A 102 17.01 11.13 4.70
C TYR A 102 15.54 11.55 4.86
N SER A 103 15.19 12.75 4.39
CA SER A 103 13.83 13.29 4.50
C SER A 103 12.80 12.43 3.76
N LEU A 104 13.15 11.97 2.56
CA LEU A 104 12.34 11.05 1.76
C LEU A 104 12.14 9.71 2.46
N ASN A 105 13.17 9.15 3.08
CA ASN A 105 13.09 7.90 3.84
C ASN A 105 12.23 8.04 5.10
N VAL A 106 12.45 9.08 5.90
CA VAL A 106 11.66 9.34 7.12
C VAL A 106 10.20 9.59 6.78
N THR A 107 9.91 10.31 5.69
CA THR A 107 8.54 10.57 5.26
C THR A 107 7.87 9.27 4.80
N ALA A 108 8.56 8.42 4.02
CA ALA A 108 8.05 7.11 3.62
C ALA A 108 7.77 6.20 4.83
N ALA A 109 8.68 6.17 5.81
CA ALA A 109 8.51 5.43 7.05
C ALA A 109 7.29 5.93 7.84
N ALA A 110 7.16 7.25 8.00
CA ALA A 110 6.04 7.87 8.69
C ALA A 110 4.70 7.56 7.99
N MET A 111 4.63 7.67 6.66
CA MET A 111 3.44 7.31 5.88
C MET A 111 3.08 5.83 6.06
N CYS A 112 4.08 4.94 6.13
CA CYS A 112 3.86 3.54 6.43
C CYS A 112 3.28 3.33 7.83
N VAL A 113 3.89 3.91 8.86
CA VAL A 113 3.41 3.79 10.24
C VAL A 113 1.99 4.35 10.39
N VAL A 114 1.70 5.52 9.81
CA VAL A 114 0.37 6.13 9.84
C VAL A 114 -0.65 5.24 9.12
N ALA A 115 -0.30 4.65 7.97
CA ALA A 115 -1.18 3.68 7.29
C ALA A 115 -1.52 2.49 8.19
N MET A 116 -0.51 1.88 8.80
CA MET A 116 -0.70 0.72 9.68
C MET A 116 -1.59 1.07 10.87
N ILE A 117 -1.33 2.21 11.54
CA ILE A 117 -2.14 2.67 12.69
C ILE A 117 -3.59 2.90 12.26
N THR A 118 -3.83 3.63 11.18
CA THR A 118 -5.18 3.92 10.68
C THR A 118 -5.95 2.62 10.37
N LEU A 119 -5.32 1.67 9.68
CA LEU A 119 -5.96 0.41 9.31
C LEU A 119 -6.23 -0.48 10.54
N VAL A 120 -5.33 -0.47 11.54
CA VAL A 120 -5.55 -1.16 12.83
C VAL A 120 -6.69 -0.52 13.62
N LEU A 121 -6.79 0.81 13.63
CA LEU A 121 -7.92 1.49 14.28
C LEU A 121 -9.25 1.13 13.62
N LEU A 122 -9.30 1.04 12.28
CA LEU A 122 -10.49 0.54 11.58
C LEU A 122 -10.85 -0.89 11.99
N LEU A 123 -9.86 -1.78 12.16
CA LEU A 123 -10.09 -3.12 12.68
C LEU A 123 -10.64 -3.10 14.10
N CYS A 124 -10.09 -2.26 14.99
CA CYS A 124 -10.59 -2.10 16.36
C CYS A 124 -12.06 -1.63 16.40
N CYS A 125 -12.46 -0.77 15.46
CA CYS A 125 -13.82 -0.25 15.34
C CYS A 125 -14.80 -1.22 14.65
N SER A 126 -14.31 -2.25 13.97
CA SER A 126 -15.14 -3.19 13.19
C SER A 126 -15.96 -4.19 14.03
N GLY A 127 -15.66 -4.33 15.33
CA GLY A 127 -16.28 -5.34 16.19
C GLY A 127 -15.83 -6.77 15.93
N VAL A 128 -14.81 -6.98 15.07
CA VAL A 128 -14.21 -8.30 14.82
C VAL A 128 -13.59 -8.86 16.09
N GLN A 129 -13.87 -10.13 16.35
CA GLN A 129 -13.47 -10.82 17.56
C GLN A 129 -12.31 -11.81 17.34
N SER A 130 -12.24 -12.48 16.21
CA SER A 130 -11.23 -13.51 15.96
C SER A 130 -10.84 -13.55 14.49
N MET A 131 -9.62 -14.02 14.23
CA MET A 131 -9.07 -14.25 12.89
C MET A 131 -9.87 -15.31 12.10
N GLY A 132 -10.54 -16.23 12.79
CA GLY A 132 -11.41 -17.24 12.17
C GLY A 132 -12.85 -16.77 11.91
N HIS A 133 -13.23 -15.57 12.35
CA HIS A 133 -14.61 -15.08 12.24
C HIS A 133 -14.90 -14.63 10.80
N GLY A 134 -16.04 -14.98 10.23
CA GLY A 134 -16.48 -14.52 8.91
C GLY A 134 -16.49 -12.99 8.79
N LYS A 135 -16.85 -12.28 9.87
CA LYS A 135 -16.72 -10.81 9.98
C LYS A 135 -15.31 -10.30 9.69
N TYR A 136 -14.27 -11.03 10.09
CA TYR A 136 -12.89 -10.63 9.80
C TYR A 136 -12.55 -10.75 8.31
N ILE A 137 -12.98 -11.85 7.69
CA ILE A 137 -12.79 -12.09 6.25
C ILE A 137 -13.51 -10.98 5.47
N MET A 138 -14.78 -10.73 5.80
CA MET A 138 -15.59 -9.66 5.23
C MET A 138 -14.93 -8.29 5.41
N PHE A 139 -14.45 -7.97 6.62
CA PHE A 139 -13.72 -6.74 6.91
C PHE A 139 -12.49 -6.58 6.01
N THR A 140 -11.63 -7.59 5.91
CA THR A 140 -10.41 -7.49 5.07
C THR A 140 -10.71 -7.36 3.59
N TYR A 141 -11.80 -7.99 3.11
CA TYR A 141 -12.25 -7.87 1.73
C TYR A 141 -12.78 -6.45 1.44
N GLN A 142 -13.59 -5.89 2.35
CA GLN A 142 -14.07 -4.51 2.25
C GLN A 142 -12.94 -3.50 2.40
N LEU A 143 -11.97 -3.75 3.29
CA LEU A 143 -10.88 -2.85 3.58
C LEU A 143 -10.11 -2.48 2.31
N LYS A 144 -9.80 -3.45 1.44
CA LYS A 144 -9.12 -3.19 0.15
C LYS A 144 -9.93 -2.33 -0.81
N LYS A 145 -11.26 -2.32 -0.68
CA LYS A 145 -12.15 -1.48 -1.49
C LYS A 145 -12.38 -0.10 -0.87
N SER A 146 -12.15 0.04 0.45
CA SER A 146 -12.38 1.30 1.16
C SER A 146 -11.55 2.46 0.61
N SER A 147 -12.16 3.65 0.60
CA SER A 147 -11.50 4.90 0.19
C SER A 147 -10.26 5.20 1.04
N ALA A 148 -10.32 4.93 2.36
CA ALA A 148 -9.20 5.11 3.28
C ALA A 148 -7.98 4.25 2.88
N TYR A 149 -8.18 2.96 2.58
CA TYR A 149 -7.09 2.10 2.11
C TYR A 149 -6.52 2.61 0.78
N ARG A 150 -7.39 2.94 -0.19
CA ARG A 150 -6.98 3.44 -1.50
C ARG A 150 -6.18 4.74 -1.39
N ALA A 151 -6.60 5.67 -0.54
CA ALA A 151 -5.89 6.92 -0.29
C ALA A 151 -4.49 6.68 0.28
N MET A 152 -4.36 5.81 1.29
CA MET A 152 -3.05 5.47 1.87
C MET A 152 -2.14 4.73 0.88
N ALA A 153 -2.70 3.81 0.09
CA ALA A 153 -1.96 3.10 -0.95
C ALA A 153 -1.46 4.06 -2.04
N LEU A 154 -2.30 4.98 -2.51
CA LEU A 154 -1.93 6.02 -3.48
C LEU A 154 -0.84 6.94 -2.94
N LEU A 155 -0.93 7.37 -1.68
CA LEU A 155 0.07 8.22 -1.05
C LEU A 155 1.45 7.53 -1.00
N GLN A 156 1.50 6.23 -0.68
CA GLN A 156 2.76 5.48 -0.74
C GLN A 156 3.28 5.28 -2.16
N CYS A 157 2.38 5.02 -3.11
CA CYS A 157 2.76 4.89 -4.51
C CYS A 157 3.28 6.22 -5.08
N LEU A 158 2.77 7.36 -4.63
CA LEU A 158 3.29 8.68 -4.98
C LEU A 158 4.74 8.84 -4.48
N ALA A 159 5.03 8.46 -3.23
CA ALA A 159 6.38 8.49 -2.68
C ALA A 159 7.36 7.67 -3.52
N VAL A 160 6.97 6.45 -3.88
CA VAL A 160 7.75 5.57 -4.76
C VAL A 160 7.95 6.20 -6.14
N THR A 161 6.89 6.72 -6.74
CA THR A 161 6.92 7.37 -8.05
C THR A 161 7.91 8.54 -8.05
N LEU A 162 7.94 9.35 -6.99
CA LEU A 162 8.86 10.48 -6.87
C LEU A 162 10.33 10.03 -6.86
N VAL A 163 10.68 8.99 -6.10
CA VAL A 163 12.08 8.51 -6.02
C VAL A 163 12.48 7.82 -7.33
N VAL A 164 11.61 6.99 -7.90
CA VAL A 164 11.85 6.34 -9.20
C VAL A 164 12.02 7.40 -10.29
N ALA A 165 11.11 8.38 -10.39
CA ALA A 165 11.18 9.45 -11.37
C ALA A 165 12.46 10.27 -11.23
N ARG A 166 12.86 10.61 -10.00
CA ARG A 166 14.14 11.29 -9.74
C ARG A 166 15.32 10.48 -10.27
N LYS A 167 15.36 9.16 -10.03
CA LYS A 167 16.47 8.32 -10.47
C LYS A 167 16.49 8.14 -11.98
N VAL A 168 15.34 7.88 -12.61
CA VAL A 168 15.21 7.81 -14.07
C VAL A 168 15.63 9.12 -14.73
N TYR A 169 15.22 10.26 -14.16
CA TYR A 169 15.65 11.57 -14.62
C TYR A 169 17.17 11.72 -14.54
N GLY A 170 17.79 11.34 -13.41
CA GLY A 170 19.25 11.34 -13.27
C GLY A 170 19.97 10.52 -14.35
N LEU A 171 19.53 9.28 -14.57
CA LEU A 171 20.09 8.38 -15.59
C LEU A 171 19.90 8.93 -17.01
N TYR A 172 18.77 9.59 -17.27
CA TYR A 172 18.54 10.26 -18.55
C TYR A 172 19.58 11.37 -18.82
N PHE A 173 19.93 12.18 -17.82
CA PHE A 173 20.99 13.18 -17.98
C PHE A 173 22.36 12.56 -18.21
N GLU A 174 22.69 11.46 -17.52
CA GLU A 174 23.94 10.74 -17.77
C GLU A 174 24.00 10.17 -19.20
N PHE A 175 22.89 9.62 -19.69
CA PHE A 175 22.76 9.15 -21.06
C PHE A 175 22.99 10.28 -22.07
N MET A 176 22.33 11.43 -21.87
CA MET A 176 22.44 12.61 -22.73
C MET A 176 23.84 13.23 -22.69
N ALA A 177 24.54 13.11 -21.56
CA ALA A 177 25.94 13.52 -21.40
C ALA A 177 26.94 12.53 -22.03
N GLY A 178 26.48 11.48 -22.73
CA GLY A 178 27.33 10.47 -23.36
C GLY A 178 27.88 9.42 -22.40
N LYS A 179 27.50 9.44 -21.12
CA LYS A 179 27.93 8.47 -20.09
C LYS A 179 27.06 7.20 -20.14
N ARG A 180 26.90 6.60 -21.33
CA ARG A 180 26.00 5.45 -21.55
C ARG A 180 26.35 4.21 -20.72
N HIS A 181 27.65 3.97 -20.50
CA HIS A 181 28.13 2.83 -19.72
C HIS A 181 27.55 2.82 -18.29
N LYS A 182 27.49 3.99 -17.65
CA LYS A 182 26.90 4.16 -16.31
C LYS A 182 25.45 3.71 -16.24
N VAL A 183 24.66 4.10 -17.25
CA VAL A 183 23.23 3.75 -17.30
C VAL A 183 23.02 2.25 -17.49
N ILE A 184 23.87 1.61 -18.30
CA ILE A 184 23.84 0.16 -18.49
C ILE A 184 24.21 -0.56 -17.19
N GLU A 185 25.30 -0.14 -16.55
CA GLU A 185 25.76 -0.68 -15.27
C GLU A 185 24.68 -0.55 -14.18
N TYR A 186 24.02 0.61 -14.08
CA TYR A 186 22.89 0.77 -13.16
C TYR A 186 21.74 -0.19 -13.47
N ALA A 187 21.40 -0.37 -14.74
CA ALA A 187 20.31 -1.25 -15.15
C ALA A 187 20.63 -2.71 -14.85
N GLU A 188 21.89 -3.13 -15.03
CA GLU A 188 22.37 -4.49 -14.75
C GLU A 188 22.40 -4.76 -13.24
N ASP A 189 22.93 -3.83 -12.44
CA ASP A 189 23.13 -4.04 -11.00
C ASP A 189 21.87 -3.77 -10.17
N TYR A 190 21.08 -2.75 -10.53
CA TYR A 190 19.99 -2.22 -9.69
C TYR A 190 18.63 -2.18 -10.40
N GLY A 191 18.56 -2.49 -11.70
CA GLY A 191 17.31 -2.45 -12.45
C GLY A 191 16.23 -3.39 -11.88
N SER A 192 16.64 -4.56 -11.36
CA SER A 192 15.73 -5.52 -10.74
C SER A 192 15.03 -4.95 -9.49
N GLU A 193 15.70 -4.12 -8.71
CA GLU A 193 15.13 -3.50 -7.51
C GLU A 193 14.10 -2.43 -7.84
N MET A 194 14.38 -1.63 -8.87
CA MET A 194 13.40 -0.68 -9.40
C MET A 194 12.12 -1.43 -9.83
N LEU A 195 12.26 -2.58 -10.50
CA LEU A 195 11.12 -3.41 -10.89
C LEU A 195 10.38 -4.00 -9.69
N ILE A 196 11.09 -4.50 -8.67
CA ILE A 196 10.50 -5.01 -7.43
C ILE A 196 9.71 -3.90 -6.72
N LEU A 197 10.26 -2.69 -6.69
CA LEU A 197 9.61 -1.53 -6.07
C LEU A 197 8.31 -1.16 -6.81
N ILE A 198 8.34 -1.10 -8.15
CA ILE A 198 7.15 -0.84 -8.98
C ILE A 198 6.11 -1.96 -8.82
N TYR A 199 6.55 -3.22 -8.85
CA TYR A 199 5.67 -4.38 -8.65
C TYR A 199 5.00 -4.32 -7.27
N SER A 200 5.75 -3.93 -6.24
CA SER A 200 5.22 -3.78 -4.88
C SER A 200 4.12 -2.71 -4.81
N CYS A 201 4.26 -1.59 -5.53
CA CYS A 201 3.18 -0.60 -5.68
C CYS A 201 1.93 -1.18 -6.35
N VAL A 202 2.09 -1.88 -7.47
CA VAL A 202 0.96 -2.50 -8.18
C VAL A 202 0.26 -3.52 -7.29
N SER A 203 1.00 -4.27 -6.47
CA SER A 203 0.44 -5.28 -5.57
C SER A 203 -0.52 -4.72 -4.51
N LEU A 204 -0.40 -3.43 -4.15
CA LEU A 204 -1.34 -2.77 -3.22
C LEU A 204 -2.76 -2.70 -3.78
N PHE A 205 -2.90 -2.59 -5.10
CA PHE A 205 -4.20 -2.47 -5.76
C PHE A 205 -4.77 -3.81 -6.21
N GLN A 206 -4.00 -4.89 -6.09
CA GLN A 206 -4.47 -6.22 -6.43
C GLN A 206 -5.43 -6.74 -5.35
N SER A 207 -6.72 -6.76 -5.71
CA SER A 207 -7.75 -7.52 -5.01
C SER A 207 -8.09 -8.76 -5.82
N ARG A 208 -8.26 -9.89 -5.14
CA ARG A 208 -8.83 -11.10 -5.75
C ARG A 208 -10.30 -11.17 -5.41
N GLU A 209 -11.11 -11.56 -6.37
CA GLU A 209 -12.53 -11.80 -6.15
C GLU A 209 -12.77 -13.13 -5.44
N ILE A 210 -13.73 -13.12 -4.52
CA ILE A 210 -14.23 -14.30 -3.81
C ILE A 210 -15.56 -14.66 -4.45
N THR A 211 -15.75 -15.93 -4.79
CA THR A 211 -16.90 -16.40 -5.57
C THR A 211 -18.19 -16.51 -4.75
N PHE A 212 -18.08 -16.66 -3.43
CA PHE A 212 -19.22 -16.65 -2.51
C PHE A 212 -19.43 -15.28 -1.83
N ASP A 213 -20.63 -15.05 -1.33
CA ASP A 213 -21.02 -13.78 -0.75
C ASP A 213 -20.63 -13.65 0.73
N VAL A 214 -19.47 -13.02 0.97
CA VAL A 214 -18.94 -12.72 2.31
C VAL A 214 -19.74 -11.66 3.08
N PHE A 215 -20.66 -10.95 2.42
CA PHE A 215 -21.46 -9.90 3.06
C PHE A 215 -22.72 -10.47 3.72
N ARG A 216 -23.08 -11.73 3.47
CA ARG A 216 -24.23 -12.38 4.11
C ARG A 216 -24.05 -12.42 5.64
N PRO A 217 -25.09 -12.05 6.44
CA PRO A 217 -25.05 -12.18 7.89
C PRO A 217 -24.69 -13.59 8.35
N ASP A 218 -25.28 -14.61 7.71
CA ASP A 218 -25.00 -16.01 8.01
C ASP A 218 -23.51 -16.36 7.86
N PHE A 219 -22.84 -15.82 6.83
CA PHE A 219 -21.40 -16.01 6.62
C PHE A 219 -20.60 -15.27 7.68
N GLN A 220 -20.99 -14.03 7.97
CA GLN A 220 -20.32 -13.20 8.95
C GLN A 220 -20.30 -13.83 10.34
N ASP A 221 -21.34 -14.58 10.71
CA ASP A 221 -21.45 -15.26 12.00
C ASP A 221 -20.72 -16.63 12.06
N LEU A 222 -20.12 -17.09 10.95
CA LEU A 222 -19.30 -18.31 10.95
C LEU A 222 -17.98 -18.12 11.70
N HIS A 223 -17.57 -19.17 12.41
CA HIS A 223 -16.30 -19.22 13.13
C HIS A 223 -15.45 -20.39 12.64
N PHE A 224 -14.61 -20.13 11.63
CA PHE A 224 -13.70 -21.11 11.05
C PHE A 224 -12.57 -21.48 12.00
N LYS A 225 -12.16 -22.75 11.97
CA LYS A 225 -10.98 -23.23 12.70
C LYS A 225 -9.71 -22.76 11.99
N ARG A 226 -9.02 -21.77 12.57
CA ARG A 226 -7.72 -21.31 12.09
C ARG A 226 -6.68 -21.42 13.20
N GLY A 227 -5.63 -22.21 12.95
CA GLY A 227 -4.54 -22.43 13.90
C GLY A 227 -3.56 -21.27 13.97
N PHE A 228 -2.65 -21.30 14.95
CA PHE A 228 -1.59 -20.30 15.10
C PHE A 228 -0.67 -20.21 13.87
N GLY A 229 -0.45 -21.32 13.15
CA GLY A 229 0.33 -21.30 11.90
C GLY A 229 -0.23 -20.34 10.85
N ALA A 230 -1.57 -20.26 10.75
CA ALA A 230 -2.25 -19.39 9.79
C ALA A 230 -1.99 -17.89 10.05
N VAL A 231 -1.59 -17.51 11.27
CA VAL A 231 -1.24 -16.12 11.63
C VAL A 231 -0.19 -15.53 10.68
N PHE A 232 0.77 -16.35 10.24
CA PHE A 232 1.91 -15.90 9.42
C PHE A 232 1.88 -16.45 7.99
N SER A 233 1.18 -17.56 7.75
CA SER A 233 1.29 -18.29 6.48
C SER A 233 0.13 -18.08 5.52
N GLU A 234 -1.02 -17.57 5.98
CA GLU A 234 -2.26 -17.61 5.20
C GLU A 234 -3.01 -16.28 5.27
N ARG A 235 -3.14 -15.57 4.14
CA ARG A 235 -4.05 -14.40 4.05
C ARG A 235 -5.49 -14.87 3.97
N ASN A 236 -6.43 -14.01 4.35
CA ASN A 236 -7.86 -14.28 4.22
C ASN A 236 -8.28 -14.62 2.78
N VAL A 237 -7.65 -13.99 1.79
CA VAL A 237 -7.86 -14.33 0.37
C VAL A 237 -7.41 -15.76 0.04
N ASP A 238 -6.28 -16.19 0.59
CA ASP A 238 -5.75 -17.54 0.36
C ASP A 238 -6.62 -18.58 1.08
N PHE A 239 -7.09 -18.27 2.29
CA PHE A 239 -8.08 -19.06 3.02
C PHE A 239 -9.39 -19.22 2.24
N CYS A 240 -9.95 -18.12 1.72
CA CYS A 240 -11.21 -18.17 0.94
C CYS A 240 -11.09 -19.03 -0.31
N LEU A 241 -9.93 -19.02 -0.97
CA LEU A 241 -9.67 -19.90 -2.11
C LEU A 241 -9.56 -21.36 -1.68
N ALA A 242 -8.89 -21.65 -0.58
CA ALA A 242 -8.83 -23.01 -0.04
C ALA A 242 -10.24 -23.51 0.31
N LEU A 243 -11.06 -22.67 0.92
CA LEU A 243 -12.46 -22.96 1.24
C LEU A 243 -13.29 -23.19 -0.03
N GLU A 244 -13.12 -22.37 -1.07
CA GLU A 244 -13.80 -22.54 -2.35
C GLU A 244 -13.46 -23.90 -3.00
N ILE A 245 -12.18 -24.27 -3.03
CA ILE A 245 -11.74 -25.56 -3.55
C ILE A 245 -12.32 -26.71 -2.72
N ALA A 246 -12.32 -26.58 -1.39
CA ALA A 246 -12.86 -27.58 -0.48
C ALA A 246 -14.38 -27.76 -0.66
N LEU A 247 -15.14 -26.68 -0.84
CA LEU A 247 -16.58 -26.72 -1.14
C LEU A 247 -16.86 -27.42 -2.48
N TYR A 248 -16.05 -27.15 -3.50
CA TYR A 248 -16.17 -27.81 -4.80
C TYR A 248 -15.89 -29.32 -4.70
N ARG A 249 -14.89 -29.74 -3.92
CA ARG A 249 -14.59 -31.16 -3.68
C ARG A 249 -15.68 -31.86 -2.86
N ALA A 250 -16.21 -31.21 -1.84
CA ALA A 250 -17.30 -31.75 -1.03
C ALA A 250 -18.56 -32.00 -1.88
N GLY A 251 -18.85 -31.13 -2.85
CA GLY A 251 -19.90 -31.38 -3.85
C GLY A 251 -19.70 -32.64 -4.70
N ASN A 252 -18.47 -33.14 -4.81
CA ASN A 252 -18.09 -34.38 -5.48
C ASN A 252 -17.86 -35.55 -4.50
N GLN A 253 -18.42 -35.49 -3.29
CA GLN A 253 -18.31 -36.52 -2.23
C GLN A 253 -16.89 -36.71 -1.67
N ASP A 254 -16.01 -35.70 -1.78
CA ASP A 254 -14.70 -35.66 -1.11
C ASP A 254 -14.66 -34.48 -0.11
N ASP A 255 -14.97 -34.76 1.15
CA ASP A 255 -15.18 -33.78 2.21
C ASP A 255 -13.99 -33.58 3.17
N LYS A 256 -12.87 -34.28 2.93
CA LYS A 256 -11.70 -34.30 3.83
C LYS A 256 -11.16 -32.90 4.13
N ASP A 257 -10.81 -32.15 3.09
CA ASP A 257 -10.22 -30.81 3.23
C ASP A 257 -11.20 -29.82 3.89
N LEU A 258 -12.51 -30.00 3.66
CA LEU A 258 -13.54 -29.14 4.21
C LEU A 258 -13.74 -29.40 5.70
N SER A 259 -13.70 -30.67 6.12
CA SER A 259 -13.89 -31.07 7.52
C SER A 259 -12.88 -30.43 8.48
N ASP A 260 -11.65 -30.19 8.02
CA ASP A 260 -10.60 -29.50 8.78
C ASP A 260 -10.84 -27.99 8.91
N MET A 261 -11.58 -27.40 7.97
CA MET A 261 -11.91 -25.97 7.95
C MET A 261 -13.27 -25.66 8.58
N MET A 262 -14.10 -26.68 8.83
CA MET A 262 -15.49 -26.51 9.25
C MET A 262 -15.64 -25.74 10.58
N PRO A 263 -16.55 -24.77 10.63
CA PRO A 263 -16.96 -24.14 11.88
C PRO A 263 -17.55 -25.15 12.86
N GLU A 264 -17.35 -24.92 14.16
CA GLU A 264 -17.96 -25.77 15.19
C GLU A 264 -19.49 -25.60 15.19
N GLY A 265 -20.22 -26.72 15.19
CA GLY A 265 -21.68 -26.73 15.30
C GLY A 265 -22.44 -26.43 14.01
N VAL A 266 -21.76 -26.21 12.88
CA VAL A 266 -22.38 -25.98 11.56
C VAL A 266 -22.36 -27.27 10.76
N SER A 267 -23.49 -27.64 10.15
CA SER A 267 -23.55 -28.84 9.28
C SER A 267 -22.90 -28.59 7.92
N LEU A 268 -22.46 -29.65 7.23
CA LEU A 268 -21.89 -29.54 5.88
C LEU A 268 -22.86 -28.87 4.90
N GLU A 269 -24.13 -29.27 4.93
CA GLU A 269 -25.19 -28.76 4.07
C GLU A 269 -25.45 -27.26 4.33
N GLU A 270 -25.44 -26.86 5.60
CA GLU A 270 -25.58 -25.46 6.01
C GLU A 270 -24.39 -24.63 5.54
N LEU A 271 -23.16 -25.12 5.70
CA LEU A 271 -21.96 -24.43 5.21
C LEU A 271 -21.99 -24.25 3.69
N MET A 272 -22.38 -25.29 2.94
CA MET A 272 -22.53 -25.21 1.49
C MET A 272 -23.63 -24.22 1.08
N TYR A 273 -24.71 -24.13 1.84
CA TYR A 273 -25.78 -23.16 1.61
C TYR A 273 -25.34 -21.71 1.88
N ILE A 274 -24.59 -21.48 2.95
CA ILE A 274 -24.08 -20.16 3.33
C ILE A 274 -23.04 -19.69 2.30
N CYS A 275 -22.09 -20.55 1.95
CA CYS A 275 -20.99 -20.29 1.02
C CYS A 275 -21.33 -20.58 -0.44
N ARG A 276 -22.62 -20.58 -0.82
CA ARG A 276 -23.02 -20.76 -2.22
C ARG A 276 -22.43 -19.66 -3.11
N PRO A 277 -22.02 -19.97 -4.35
CA PRO A 277 -21.54 -18.96 -5.28
C PRO A 277 -22.57 -17.84 -5.47
N LYS A 278 -22.08 -16.62 -5.68
CA LYS A 278 -22.92 -15.50 -6.10
C LYS A 278 -23.61 -15.89 -7.41
N SER A 279 -24.93 -15.98 -7.40
CA SER A 279 -25.71 -16.17 -8.62
C SER A 279 -25.44 -14.99 -9.55
N ALA A 280 -25.05 -15.27 -10.81
CA ALA A 280 -24.88 -14.26 -11.85
C ALA A 280 -26.20 -13.47 -12.00
N GLY A 281 -26.31 -12.33 -11.32
CA GLY A 281 -27.56 -11.57 -11.21
C GLY A 281 -27.80 -10.87 -9.88
N SER A 282 -27.06 -11.19 -8.80
CA SER A 282 -27.03 -10.32 -7.62
C SER A 282 -26.06 -9.17 -7.91
N ALA A 283 -26.61 -8.09 -8.47
CA ALA A 283 -25.91 -6.86 -8.79
C ALA A 283 -24.94 -6.45 -7.67
N GLU A 284 -23.78 -5.98 -8.09
CA GLU A 284 -22.89 -5.18 -7.27
C GLU A 284 -23.72 -4.21 -6.43
N TYR A 285 -23.58 -4.30 -5.11
CA TYR A 285 -23.81 -3.12 -4.27
C TYR A 285 -22.68 -2.15 -4.61
N ASP A 286 -22.80 -1.50 -5.77
CA ASP A 286 -22.12 -0.25 -6.06
C ASP A 286 -22.70 0.77 -5.09
N ASP A 287 -22.10 0.81 -3.92
CA ASP A 287 -22.24 1.87 -2.93
C ASP A 287 -21.48 3.11 -3.42
N ASP A 288 -21.87 3.59 -4.60
CA ASP A 288 -21.55 4.91 -5.16
C ASP A 288 -22.68 5.89 -4.80
N ASN A 289 -23.18 5.82 -3.55
CA ASN A 289 -24.07 6.82 -2.98
C ASN A 289 -23.25 7.85 -2.18
N ASP A 290 -22.35 8.55 -2.86
CA ASP A 290 -22.00 9.92 -2.49
C ASP A 290 -22.97 10.87 -3.22
N ASP A 291 -24.24 10.82 -2.81
CA ASP A 291 -25.20 11.90 -3.02
C ASP A 291 -24.76 13.10 -2.17
N GLU A 292 -23.78 13.87 -2.66
CA GLU A 292 -23.71 15.29 -2.32
C GLU A 292 -24.91 15.99 -2.97
N GLU A 293 -26.04 16.02 -2.25
CA GLU A 293 -27.13 16.95 -2.50
C GLU A 293 -26.59 18.38 -2.53
N ASP A 294 -26.40 18.95 -3.72
CA ASP A 294 -26.18 20.39 -3.91
C ASP A 294 -27.48 21.15 -3.54
N PRO A 295 -27.54 21.93 -2.44
CA PRO A 295 -28.76 22.59 -2.01
C PRO A 295 -29.15 23.79 -2.90
N LYS A 296 -28.44 24.05 -4.01
CA LYS A 296 -28.63 25.26 -4.82
C LYS A 296 -29.61 25.15 -5.97
N LYS A 297 -30.20 23.97 -6.24
CA LYS A 297 -31.18 23.80 -7.33
C LYS A 297 -32.65 23.92 -6.95
N ALA A 298 -32.97 24.09 -5.66
CA ALA A 298 -34.35 24.22 -5.17
C ALA A 298 -34.90 25.67 -5.15
N ARG A 299 -34.27 26.62 -5.86
CA ARG A 299 -34.73 28.01 -5.89
C ARG A 299 -34.77 28.60 -7.30
N MET A 300 -35.44 27.90 -8.21
CA MET A 300 -35.99 28.47 -9.43
C MET A 300 -37.14 27.56 -9.86
N ILE A 301 -38.22 28.15 -10.39
CA ILE A 301 -39.51 27.51 -10.71
C ILE A 301 -40.54 27.59 -9.56
N SER A 302 -41.04 28.80 -9.34
CA SER A 302 -42.49 29.01 -9.19
C SER A 302 -42.82 30.48 -9.45
N ALA A 303 -43.14 30.79 -10.70
CA ALA A 303 -43.90 31.98 -11.06
C ALA A 303 -45.09 31.50 -11.91
N PRO A 304 -46.33 31.59 -11.40
CA PRO A 304 -47.51 31.34 -12.21
C PRO A 304 -47.81 32.57 -13.08
N ALA A 305 -48.01 32.31 -14.37
CA ALA A 305 -48.60 33.24 -15.31
C ALA A 305 -50.11 33.33 -15.06
N SER A 306 -50.61 34.54 -14.79
CA SER A 306 -52.03 34.88 -14.89
C SER A 306 -52.21 36.01 -15.91
N ASN A 307 -52.86 35.69 -17.01
CA ASN A 307 -53.37 36.63 -18.01
C ASN A 307 -54.81 37.01 -17.66
N SER A 308 -55.09 38.30 -17.53
CA SER A 308 -56.34 39.01 -17.88
C SER A 308 -56.23 40.44 -17.34
N ALA A 309 -55.94 41.45 -18.17
CA ALA A 309 -56.87 42.20 -19.01
C ALA A 309 -57.45 43.44 -18.29
N SER A 310 -57.57 44.50 -19.10
CA SER A 310 -58.29 45.78 -18.96
C SER A 310 -57.74 46.89 -18.04
N ASP A 311 -57.55 48.04 -18.72
CA ASP A 311 -57.78 49.44 -18.29
C ASP A 311 -56.83 49.99 -17.22
N SER A 312 -56.27 51.20 -17.31
CA SER A 312 -56.65 52.43 -17.99
C SER A 312 -55.48 53.42 -17.94
N GLU A 313 -55.40 54.27 -18.96
CA GLU A 313 -55.03 55.71 -18.96
C GLU A 313 -53.80 56.27 -18.21
N ASP A 314 -53.22 57.27 -18.90
CA ASP A 314 -52.52 58.45 -18.39
C ASP A 314 -51.10 58.27 -17.81
N ASP A 315 -50.16 59.19 -17.96
CA ASP A 315 -49.98 60.45 -18.70
C ASP A 315 -48.52 60.87 -18.36
N ARG A 316 -47.85 61.62 -19.24
CA ARG A 316 -46.55 62.31 -19.05
C ARG A 316 -45.31 61.42 -18.87
N GLY A 317 -44.15 61.70 -19.47
CA GLY A 317 -43.66 62.90 -20.15
C GLY A 317 -42.15 63.02 -19.92
N GLY A 318 -41.42 63.57 -20.90
CA GLY A 318 -40.05 64.11 -20.75
C GLY A 318 -38.92 63.09 -20.92
N CYS A 319 -38.17 63.09 -22.03
CA CYS A 319 -37.09 64.02 -22.42
C CYS A 319 -35.74 63.79 -21.73
N HIS A 320 -34.74 63.48 -22.57
CA HIS A 320 -33.33 63.95 -22.58
C HIS A 320 -32.50 63.81 -21.28
N CYS A 321 -31.29 63.25 -21.27
CA CYS A 321 -30.20 63.18 -22.25
C CYS A 321 -29.45 61.84 -22.14
#